data_AF-A0A7C4QXX6-F1
#
_entry.id   AF-A0A7C4QXX6-F1
#
_cell.length_a   1.000
_cell.length_b   1.000
_cell.length_c   1.000
_cell.angle_alpha   90.00
_cell.angle_beta   90.00
_cell.angle_gamma   90.00
#
_symmetry.space_group_name_H-M   'P 1'
#
loop_
_entity.id
_entity.type
_entity.pdbx_description
1 polymer ?
#
loop_
_entity_poly.entity_id
_entity_poly.type
_entity_poly.pdbx_seq_one_letter_code
_entity_poly.pdbx_strand_id
1 'polypeptide(L)'
;MKTIPPPCPEPESGPKYWRSLDQLADTPEFREWVEREFPSGASELTDPTTRRHFVKIMSASFLLAGLGLTGCRRPEERIMPHSKMPENQVHGVPQYFATAFPLRASATPLVVTSHDGRPTKIEGNDRHPDSNGATDQFAQASILNLYDPDRAISFRQGGHAKSREQALDMLTELAAKAAASQGQGLCFLLERSSSPTRERLQARLAQKLPQARWFVYEPVDFDIHRQAATLAFGQPVAPANKLDAAKVILSLDHDFIGAEEDSWLNVRRFAKGRKIHRPEDEMNRLYVVEALYSLTGANADHRLRVASGLVQAVAARLAMEVFKLTGKHAELANALAALAEPAKPWEKWIVEAAADLVKQGAGGLVMAGYRQPLAVHLLAHAMNSALGAVGRAV
;
A
#
# COMPACT_ATOMS: atom_id res chain seq x y z
N MET A 1 48.15 7.22 15.02
CA MET A 1 47.34 6.93 16.23
C MET A 1 45.94 7.42 15.99
N LYS A 2 44.98 6.51 15.74
CA LYS A 2 43.57 6.86 15.84
C LYS A 2 43.25 6.82 17.33
N THR A 3 42.88 7.96 17.91
CA THR A 3 42.42 8.03 19.29
C THR A 3 41.18 7.15 19.45
N ILE A 4 41.21 6.20 20.38
CA ILE A 4 40.05 5.42 20.79
C ILE A 4 38.96 6.43 21.19
N PRO A 5 37.78 6.43 20.54
CA PRO A 5 36.70 7.31 20.97
C PRO A 5 36.33 6.96 22.41
N PRO A 6 36.08 7.96 23.28
CA PRO A 6 35.76 7.69 24.67
C PRO A 6 34.52 6.78 24.76
N PRO A 7 34.50 5.82 25.71
CA PRO A 7 33.34 4.99 25.95
C PRO A 7 32.14 5.90 26.24
N CYS A 8 31.10 5.77 25.40
CA CYS A 8 29.86 6.49 25.62
C CYS A 8 29.15 5.80 26.79
N PRO A 9 28.94 6.45 27.94
CA PRO A 9 28.30 5.80 29.07
C PRO A 9 26.89 5.39 28.67
N GLU A 10 26.60 4.09 28.74
CA GLU A 10 25.24 3.59 28.57
C GLU A 10 24.35 4.18 29.67
N PRO A 11 23.09 4.56 29.36
CA PRO A 11 22.18 5.06 30.38
C PRO A 11 21.88 3.96 31.41
N GLU A 12 22.05 4.26 32.70
CA GLU A 12 21.80 3.30 33.81
C GLU A 12 20.34 2.82 33.87
N SER A 13 19.41 3.51 33.19
CA SER A 13 18.02 3.07 33.00
C SER A 13 17.48 3.45 31.63
N GLY A 14 16.73 2.53 30.99
CA GLY A 14 16.11 2.70 29.67
C GLY A 14 16.32 1.51 28.72
N PRO A 15 15.78 1.58 27.49
CA PRO A 15 16.03 0.56 26.47
C PRO A 15 17.51 0.52 26.09
N LYS A 16 18.13 -0.66 26.20
CA LYS A 16 19.50 -0.89 25.70
C LYS A 16 19.47 -1.06 24.19
N TYR A 17 20.23 -0.24 23.49
CA TYR A 17 20.34 -0.30 22.04
C TYR A 17 21.66 -0.98 21.65
N TRP A 18 21.57 -2.04 20.86
CA TRP A 18 22.71 -2.73 20.27
C TRP A 18 23.04 -2.17 18.89
N ARG A 19 24.33 -2.14 18.56
CA ARG A 19 24.85 -1.66 17.26
C ARG A 19 24.94 -2.77 16.21
N SER A 20 24.97 -4.03 16.64
CA SER A 20 24.99 -5.21 15.77
C SER A 20 24.30 -6.40 16.45
N LEU A 21 23.94 -7.40 15.65
CA LEU A 21 23.40 -8.66 16.14
C LEU A 21 24.42 -9.42 17.00
N ASP A 22 25.71 -9.30 16.70
CA ASP A 22 26.78 -9.92 17.48
C ASP A 22 26.93 -9.29 18.88
N GLN A 23 26.70 -7.97 19.00
CA GLN A 23 26.65 -7.30 20.30
C GLN A 23 25.44 -7.74 21.13
N LEU A 24 24.32 -8.07 20.49
CA LEU A 24 23.15 -8.65 21.16
C LEU A 24 23.40 -10.11 21.59
N ALA A 25 24.09 -10.89 20.75
CA ALA A 25 24.39 -12.29 21.01
C ALA A 25 25.44 -12.48 22.12
N ASP A 26 26.31 -11.49 22.33
CA ASP A 26 27.27 -11.39 23.43
C ASP A 26 28.13 -12.65 23.61
N THR A 27 28.58 -13.21 22.49
CA THR A 27 29.35 -14.45 22.48
C THR A 27 30.79 -14.23 22.98
N PRO A 28 31.44 -15.26 23.57
CA PRO A 28 32.81 -15.14 24.06
C PRO A 28 33.80 -14.66 23.01
N GLU A 29 33.63 -15.10 21.76
CA GLU A 29 34.49 -14.77 20.63
C GLU A 29 34.33 -13.31 20.20
N PHE A 30 33.11 -12.77 20.30
CA PHE A 30 32.82 -11.37 19.99
C PHE A 30 33.41 -10.44 21.05
N ARG A 31 33.32 -10.80 22.34
CA ARG A 31 33.97 -10.04 23.43
C ARG A 31 35.48 -9.97 23.25
N GLU A 32 36.12 -11.11 22.95
CA GLU A 32 37.57 -11.14 22.71
C GLU A 32 37.96 -10.30 21.49
N TRP A 33 37.13 -10.24 20.45
CA TRP A 33 37.36 -9.39 19.29
C TRP A 33 37.19 -7.88 19.60
N VAL A 34 36.20 -7.49 20.40
CA VAL A 34 35.97 -6.09 20.78
C VAL A 34 37.05 -5.56 21.72
N GLU A 35 37.51 -6.38 22.67
CA GLU A 35 38.52 -5.96 23.66
C GLU A 35 39.94 -5.91 23.10
N ARG A 36 40.20 -6.51 21.93
CA ARG A 36 41.55 -6.65 21.37
C ARG A 36 41.74 -5.75 20.16
N GLU A 37 42.48 -4.66 20.35
CA GLU A 37 42.78 -3.68 19.28
C GLU A 37 43.61 -4.27 18.12
N PHE A 38 44.36 -5.34 18.38
CA PHE A 38 45.13 -6.11 17.38
C PHE A 38 44.98 -7.63 17.59
N PRO A 39 45.11 -8.47 16.54
CA PRO A 39 45.11 -9.92 16.67
C PRO A 39 46.14 -10.44 17.69
N SER A 40 45.89 -11.61 18.29
CA SER A 40 46.84 -12.32 19.17
C SER A 40 48.24 -12.38 18.56
N GLY A 41 49.24 -11.89 19.30
CA GLY A 41 50.66 -11.95 18.92
C GLY A 41 51.19 -10.75 18.12
N ALA A 42 50.36 -9.79 17.72
CA ALA A 42 50.81 -8.60 16.99
C ALA A 42 51.67 -7.63 17.85
N SER A 43 51.44 -7.61 19.17
CA SER A 43 52.15 -6.77 20.14
C SER A 43 53.37 -7.43 20.79
N GLU A 44 53.64 -8.72 20.52
CA GLU A 44 54.76 -9.47 21.11
C GLU A 44 56.05 -9.44 20.26
N LEU A 45 56.04 -8.76 19.12
CA LEU A 45 57.22 -8.57 18.26
C LEU A 45 58.04 -7.36 18.72
N THR A 46 58.69 -7.47 19.88
CA THR A 46 59.60 -6.44 20.43
C THR A 46 61.09 -6.69 20.11
N ASP A 47 61.40 -7.73 19.32
CA ASP A 47 62.77 -8.11 19.00
C ASP A 47 63.44 -7.13 18.01
N PRO A 48 64.70 -6.70 18.23
CA PRO A 48 65.39 -5.80 17.31
C PRO A 48 65.58 -6.43 15.92
N THR A 49 65.31 -5.63 14.88
CA THR A 49 65.31 -6.05 13.47
C THR A 49 66.70 -6.40 12.95
N THR A 50 67.20 -7.58 13.30
CA THR A 50 68.40 -8.16 12.71
C THR A 50 68.07 -8.83 11.37
N ARG A 51 69.01 -8.84 10.41
CA ARG A 51 68.83 -9.48 9.09
C ARG A 51 68.34 -10.94 9.19
N ARG A 52 68.81 -11.69 10.20
CA ARG A 52 68.38 -13.08 10.45
C ARG A 52 66.94 -13.17 10.98
N HIS A 53 66.52 -12.23 11.81
CA HIS A 53 65.15 -12.15 12.32
C HIS A 53 64.17 -11.76 11.20
N PHE A 54 64.56 -10.83 10.32
CA PHE A 54 63.79 -10.48 9.12
C PHE A 54 63.59 -11.69 8.19
N VAL A 55 64.64 -12.45 7.90
CA VAL A 55 64.53 -13.67 7.08
C VAL A 55 63.65 -14.71 7.77
N LYS A 56 63.75 -14.91 9.09
CA LYS A 56 62.86 -15.84 9.82
C LYS A 56 61.39 -15.43 9.73
N ILE A 57 61.07 -14.16 9.94
CA ILE A 57 59.70 -13.66 9.82
C ILE A 57 59.21 -13.80 8.38
N MET A 58 60.00 -13.39 7.38
CA MET A 58 59.64 -13.56 5.97
C MET A 58 59.37 -15.02 5.63
N SER A 59 60.26 -15.94 6.01
CA SER A 59 60.08 -17.37 5.78
C SER A 59 58.83 -17.91 6.47
N ALA A 60 58.58 -17.52 7.73
CA ALA A 60 57.39 -17.92 8.48
C ALA A 60 56.10 -17.35 7.86
N SER A 61 56.12 -16.09 7.42
CA SER A 61 55.00 -15.44 6.73
C SER A 61 54.74 -16.07 5.35
N PHE A 62 55.77 -16.46 4.60
CA PHE A 62 55.61 -17.21 3.35
C PHE A 62 55.07 -18.62 3.58
N LEU A 63 55.50 -19.30 4.65
CA LEU A 63 54.98 -20.62 5.01
C LEU A 63 53.50 -20.54 5.47
N LEU A 64 53.17 -19.52 6.27
CA LEU A 64 51.81 -19.26 6.75
C LEU A 64 50.89 -18.80 5.61
N ALA A 65 51.39 -17.99 4.67
CA ALA A 65 50.67 -17.66 3.45
C ALA A 65 50.50 -18.92 2.58
N GLY A 66 51.53 -19.76 2.44
CA GLY A 66 51.46 -21.01 1.66
C GLY A 66 50.47 -22.05 2.20
N LEU A 67 50.31 -22.13 3.53
CA LEU A 67 49.35 -23.04 4.18
C LEU A 67 47.97 -22.40 4.39
N GLY A 68 47.90 -21.07 4.57
CA GLY A 68 46.68 -20.29 4.78
C GLY A 68 45.90 -19.95 3.50
N LEU A 69 46.48 -20.15 2.32
CA LEU A 69 45.78 -20.01 1.03
C LEU A 69 44.74 -21.10 0.75
N THR A 70 44.62 -22.12 1.62
CA THR A 70 43.51 -23.08 1.56
C THR A 70 42.16 -22.46 1.95
N GLY A 71 42.15 -21.31 2.63
CA GLY A 71 40.96 -20.51 2.93
C GLY A 71 40.42 -19.69 1.75
N CYS A 72 41.15 -19.61 0.63
CA CYS A 72 40.73 -18.94 -0.60
C CYS A 72 40.18 -19.91 -1.65
N ARG A 73 39.73 -21.11 -1.27
CA ARG A 73 39.06 -22.01 -2.20
C ARG A 73 37.63 -21.52 -2.40
N ARG A 74 37.34 -20.99 -3.60
CA ARG A 74 35.98 -20.64 -4.00
C ARG A 74 35.09 -21.88 -3.79
N PRO A 75 33.95 -21.76 -3.08
CA PRO A 75 33.06 -22.90 -2.88
C PRO A 75 32.64 -23.46 -4.25
N GLU A 76 32.57 -24.79 -4.34
CA GLU A 76 32.10 -25.46 -5.55
C GLU A 76 30.59 -25.22 -5.71
N GLU A 77 30.22 -24.33 -6.64
CA GLU A 77 28.83 -24.06 -7.00
C GLU A 77 28.35 -25.10 -8.02
N ARG A 78 27.20 -25.74 -7.75
CA ARG A 78 26.61 -26.75 -8.64
C ARG A 78 25.57 -26.10 -9.55
N ILE A 79 25.73 -26.29 -10.86
CA ILE A 79 24.74 -25.87 -11.86
C ILE A 79 23.86 -27.08 -12.19
N MET A 80 22.57 -27.00 -11.84
CA MET A 80 21.61 -28.09 -12.03
C MET A 80 20.62 -27.72 -13.15
N PRO A 81 20.68 -28.34 -14.34
CA PRO A 81 19.73 -28.08 -15.41
C PRO A 81 18.37 -28.74 -15.12
N HIS A 82 17.32 -28.32 -15.85
CA HIS A 82 16.03 -28.98 -15.78
C HIS A 82 16.13 -30.45 -16.21
N SER A 83 15.48 -31.35 -15.46
CA SER A 83 15.29 -32.75 -15.87
C SER A 83 14.40 -32.87 -17.12
N LYS A 84 13.39 -31.99 -17.22
CA LYS A 84 12.56 -31.78 -18.41
C LYS A 84 12.37 -30.29 -18.61
N MET A 85 12.96 -29.77 -19.68
CA MET A 85 12.92 -28.33 -19.99
C MET A 85 11.52 -27.93 -20.50
N PRO A 86 10.90 -26.90 -19.94
CA PRO A 86 9.67 -26.33 -20.50
C PRO A 86 9.93 -25.69 -21.86
N GLU A 87 9.02 -25.89 -22.82
CA GLU A 87 9.21 -25.53 -24.23
C GLU A 87 9.50 -24.03 -24.46
N ASN A 88 8.94 -23.15 -23.62
CA ASN A 88 9.03 -21.69 -23.80
C ASN A 88 9.97 -21.00 -22.81
N GLN A 89 10.79 -21.74 -22.07
CA GLN A 89 11.68 -21.18 -21.06
C GLN A 89 13.14 -21.21 -21.53
N VAL A 90 13.81 -20.07 -21.51
CA VAL A 90 15.25 -19.97 -21.81
C VAL A 90 15.95 -19.43 -20.57
N HIS A 91 16.94 -20.17 -20.06
CA HIS A 91 17.68 -19.76 -18.87
C HIS A 91 18.35 -18.41 -19.07
N GLY A 92 18.23 -17.53 -18.06
CA GLY A 92 18.76 -16.18 -18.09
C GLY A 92 17.92 -15.16 -18.87
N VAL A 93 16.87 -15.59 -19.59
CA VAL A 93 15.93 -14.68 -20.25
C VAL A 93 14.67 -14.56 -19.40
N PRO A 94 14.33 -13.37 -18.88
CA PRO A 94 13.10 -13.19 -18.12
C PRO A 94 11.87 -13.41 -18.99
N GLN A 95 10.84 -14.02 -18.41
CA GLN A 95 9.51 -14.11 -18.99
C GLN A 95 8.57 -13.12 -18.29
N TYR A 96 7.60 -12.60 -19.01
CA TYR A 96 6.62 -11.63 -18.48
C TYR A 96 5.22 -12.23 -18.50
N PHE A 97 4.56 -12.23 -17.35
CA PHE A 97 3.22 -12.78 -17.19
C PHE A 97 2.23 -11.68 -16.82
N ALA A 98 1.16 -11.54 -17.59
CA ALA A 98 0.04 -10.65 -17.25
C ALA A 98 -0.79 -11.30 -16.13
N THR A 99 -1.00 -10.58 -15.04
CA THR A 99 -1.77 -11.02 -13.87
C THR A 99 -2.48 -9.82 -13.22
N ALA A 100 -3.14 -10.01 -12.10
CA ALA A 100 -3.76 -8.95 -11.33
C ALA A 100 -3.55 -9.14 -9.83
N PHE A 101 -3.39 -8.05 -9.10
CA PHE A 101 -3.38 -8.03 -7.65
C PHE A 101 -4.78 -7.67 -7.14
N PRO A 102 -5.50 -8.61 -6.50
CA PRO A 102 -6.85 -8.34 -6.02
C PRO A 102 -6.82 -7.33 -4.87
N LEU A 103 -7.65 -6.30 -4.99
CA LEU A 103 -7.98 -5.37 -3.93
C LEU A 103 -9.43 -5.59 -3.50
N ARG A 104 -9.89 -4.83 -2.50
CA ARG A 104 -11.21 -4.97 -1.87
C ARG A 104 -12.35 -4.91 -2.91
N ALA A 105 -12.43 -3.81 -3.67
CA ALA A 105 -13.48 -3.60 -4.67
C ALA A 105 -12.95 -3.53 -6.11
N SER A 106 -11.63 -3.61 -6.31
CA SER A 106 -10.98 -3.52 -7.62
C SER A 106 -9.83 -4.52 -7.73
N ALA A 107 -9.08 -4.48 -8.83
CA ALA A 107 -7.85 -5.25 -8.96
C ALA A 107 -6.82 -4.42 -9.74
N THR A 108 -5.61 -4.31 -9.20
CA THR A 108 -4.52 -3.62 -9.89
C THR A 108 -3.98 -4.56 -10.97
N PRO A 109 -4.02 -4.17 -12.25
CA PRO A 109 -3.52 -5.01 -13.34
C PRO A 109 -1.98 -4.97 -13.40
N LEU A 110 -1.36 -6.13 -13.46
CA LEU A 110 0.08 -6.32 -13.31
C LEU A 110 0.71 -7.06 -14.47
N VAL A 111 2.00 -6.83 -14.67
CA VAL A 111 2.92 -7.67 -15.42
C VAL A 111 4.04 -8.09 -14.48
N VAL A 112 4.27 -9.40 -14.36
CA VAL A 112 5.25 -9.95 -13.43
C VAL A 112 6.39 -10.57 -14.23
N THR A 113 7.60 -10.09 -13.95
CA THR A 113 8.85 -10.69 -14.43
C THR A 113 9.11 -11.97 -13.67
N SER A 114 9.28 -13.07 -14.40
CA SER A 114 9.55 -14.40 -13.89
C SER A 114 10.89 -14.89 -14.43
N HIS A 115 11.79 -15.27 -13.53
CA HIS A 115 13.04 -15.93 -13.87
C HIS A 115 12.91 -17.41 -13.52
N ASP A 116 13.04 -18.27 -14.51
CA ASP A 116 12.93 -19.72 -14.35
C ASP A 116 11.69 -20.18 -13.55
N GLY A 117 10.55 -19.56 -13.82
CA GLY A 117 9.27 -19.86 -13.16
C GLY A 117 9.07 -19.20 -11.79
N ARG A 118 10.04 -18.41 -11.32
CA ARG A 118 9.98 -17.68 -10.06
C ARG A 118 9.69 -16.20 -10.32
N PRO A 119 8.57 -15.64 -9.83
CA PRO A 119 8.32 -14.20 -9.97
C PRO A 119 9.40 -13.41 -9.20
N THR A 120 10.06 -12.45 -9.82
CA THR A 120 11.15 -11.67 -9.18
C THR A 120 10.86 -10.18 -9.15
N LYS A 121 9.96 -9.68 -10.00
CA LYS A 121 9.60 -8.27 -10.05
C LYS A 121 8.17 -8.10 -10.52
N ILE A 122 7.45 -7.21 -9.86
CA ILE A 122 6.08 -6.81 -10.21
C ILE A 122 6.15 -5.44 -10.86
N GLU A 123 5.42 -5.25 -11.95
CA GLU A 123 5.22 -3.97 -12.64
C GLU A 123 3.76 -3.84 -13.08
N GLY A 124 3.34 -2.65 -13.49
CA GLY A 124 1.97 -2.41 -13.96
C GLY A 124 1.80 -2.93 -15.37
N ASN A 125 0.59 -3.39 -15.71
CA ASN A 125 0.30 -3.76 -17.09
C ASN A 125 -0.03 -2.51 -17.92
N ASP A 126 0.86 -2.10 -18.81
CA ASP A 126 0.72 -0.92 -19.67
C ASP A 126 -0.33 -1.03 -20.77
N ARG A 127 -0.80 -2.25 -21.06
CA ARG A 127 -1.86 -2.52 -22.03
C ARG A 127 -3.26 -2.49 -21.43
N HIS A 128 -3.39 -2.40 -20.10
CA HIS A 128 -4.69 -2.34 -19.46
C HIS A 128 -5.28 -0.92 -19.60
N PRO A 129 -6.55 -0.72 -19.97
CA PRO A 129 -7.10 0.63 -20.15
C PRO A 129 -6.93 1.52 -18.92
N ASP A 130 -7.09 0.93 -17.74
CA ASP A 130 -6.91 1.65 -16.48
C ASP A 130 -5.46 1.70 -16.02
N SER A 131 -4.57 0.78 -16.44
CA SER A 131 -3.16 0.83 -16.04
C SER A 131 -2.24 1.11 -17.20
N ASN A 132 -1.44 2.14 -17.03
CA ASN A 132 -0.46 2.50 -18.04
C ASN A 132 0.93 2.26 -17.45
N GLY A 133 1.13 1.03 -16.97
CA GLY A 133 2.44 0.50 -16.61
C GLY A 133 2.89 0.84 -15.19
N ALA A 134 1.99 1.27 -14.32
CA ALA A 134 2.30 1.61 -12.93
C ALA A 134 1.53 0.71 -11.94
N THR A 135 2.04 0.63 -10.72
CA THR A 135 1.45 -0.11 -9.59
C THR A 135 1.45 0.74 -8.33
N ASP A 136 0.77 0.29 -7.28
CA ASP A 136 0.89 0.85 -5.94
C ASP A 136 2.01 0.17 -5.12
N GLN A 137 2.25 0.71 -3.93
CA GLN A 137 3.24 0.20 -2.96
C GLN A 137 2.93 -1.21 -2.46
N PHE A 138 1.65 -1.57 -2.33
CA PHE A 138 1.22 -2.86 -1.79
C PHE A 138 1.44 -3.96 -2.83
N ALA A 139 1.11 -3.70 -4.09
CA ALA A 139 1.38 -4.57 -5.22
C ALA A 139 2.89 -4.81 -5.38
N GLN A 140 3.74 -3.77 -5.29
CA GLN A 140 5.20 -3.95 -5.33
C GLN A 140 5.71 -4.81 -4.17
N ALA A 141 5.26 -4.53 -2.94
CA ALA A 141 5.70 -5.26 -1.75
C ALA A 141 5.17 -6.69 -1.67
N SER A 142 4.07 -7.01 -2.36
CA SER A 142 3.41 -8.32 -2.31
C SER A 142 4.32 -9.48 -2.73
N ILE A 143 5.37 -9.21 -3.51
CA ILE A 143 6.36 -10.22 -3.86
C ILE A 143 7.12 -10.75 -2.64
N LEU A 144 7.35 -9.90 -1.63
CA LEU A 144 8.01 -10.31 -0.39
C LEU A 144 7.11 -11.21 0.44
N ASN A 145 5.80 -10.96 0.44
CA ASN A 145 4.81 -11.82 1.09
C ASN A 145 4.79 -13.23 0.44
N LEU A 146 4.99 -13.34 -0.87
CA LEU A 146 5.10 -14.64 -1.54
C LEU A 146 6.33 -15.44 -1.08
N TYR A 147 7.45 -14.76 -0.83
CA TYR A 147 8.72 -15.35 -0.41
C TYR A 147 8.97 -15.27 1.10
N ASP A 148 7.94 -14.95 1.88
CA ASP A 148 8.03 -14.86 3.32
C ASP A 148 8.29 -16.25 3.93
N PRO A 149 9.39 -16.45 4.69
CA PRO A 149 9.66 -17.74 5.34
C PRO A 149 8.63 -18.12 6.42
N ASP A 150 7.94 -17.14 7.00
CA ASP A 150 6.93 -17.36 8.05
C ASP A 150 5.55 -17.72 7.48
N ARG A 151 5.42 -17.73 6.15
CA ARG A 151 4.18 -18.10 5.47
C ARG A 151 3.76 -19.53 5.82
N ALA A 152 2.45 -19.75 5.93
CA ALA A 152 1.91 -21.07 6.27
C ALA A 152 2.31 -22.13 5.22
N ILE A 153 3.19 -23.05 5.60
CA ILE A 153 3.68 -24.17 4.76
C ILE A 153 2.96 -25.50 5.02
N SER A 154 2.11 -25.59 6.04
CA SER A 154 1.40 -26.81 6.40
C SER A 154 0.00 -26.53 6.94
N PHE A 155 -0.90 -27.50 6.76
CA PHE A 155 -2.22 -27.49 7.38
C PHE A 155 -2.09 -27.77 8.88
N ARG A 156 -2.89 -27.10 9.72
CA ARG A 156 -2.84 -27.28 11.17
C ARG A 156 -4.22 -27.47 11.79
N GLN A 157 -4.29 -28.26 12.86
CA GLN A 157 -5.47 -28.45 13.69
C GLN A 157 -5.04 -28.53 15.16
N GLY A 158 -5.61 -27.68 16.03
CA GLY A 158 -5.20 -27.63 17.45
C GLY A 158 -3.71 -27.34 17.65
N GLY A 159 -3.08 -26.60 16.73
CA GLY A 159 -1.64 -26.30 16.75
C GLY A 159 -0.73 -27.33 16.07
N HIS A 160 -1.22 -28.55 15.82
CA HIS A 160 -0.44 -29.64 15.24
C HIS A 160 -0.55 -29.69 13.71
N ALA A 161 0.56 -29.99 13.03
CA ALA A 161 0.58 -30.16 11.58
C ALA A 161 -0.24 -31.38 11.13
N LYS A 162 -0.89 -31.26 9.97
CA LYS A 162 -1.70 -32.28 9.31
C LYS A 162 -1.25 -32.47 7.86
N SER A 163 -1.43 -33.68 7.34
CA SER A 163 -1.23 -33.93 5.92
C SER A 163 -2.33 -33.26 5.09
N ARG A 164 -2.09 -33.12 3.78
CA ARG A 164 -3.08 -32.55 2.87
C ARG A 164 -4.34 -33.41 2.78
N GLU A 165 -4.18 -34.72 2.80
CA GLU A 165 -5.27 -35.70 2.74
C GLU A 165 -6.16 -35.55 3.97
N GLN A 166 -5.56 -35.53 5.16
CA GLN A 166 -6.29 -35.31 6.41
C GLN A 166 -7.05 -33.98 6.41
N ALA A 167 -6.46 -32.91 5.86
CA ALA A 167 -7.13 -31.62 5.73
C ALA A 167 -8.34 -31.67 4.80
N LEU A 168 -8.23 -32.37 3.67
CA LEU A 168 -9.32 -32.53 2.71
C LEU A 168 -10.44 -33.43 3.24
N ASP A 169 -10.11 -34.48 3.99
CA ASP A 169 -11.08 -35.34 4.65
C ASP A 169 -11.91 -34.55 5.66
N MET A 170 -11.26 -33.72 6.49
CA MET A 170 -11.94 -32.82 7.43
C MET A 170 -12.89 -31.84 6.72
N LEU A 171 -12.48 -31.27 5.59
CA LEU A 171 -13.33 -30.38 4.80
C LEU A 171 -14.53 -31.12 4.20
N THR A 172 -14.34 -32.37 3.79
CA THR A 172 -15.40 -33.24 3.26
C THR A 172 -16.43 -33.57 4.33
N GLU A 173 -15.98 -33.90 5.54
CA GLU A 173 -16.87 -34.12 6.70
C GLU A 173 -17.66 -32.86 7.07
N LEU A 174 -17.01 -31.69 7.07
CA LEU A 174 -17.65 -30.41 7.34
C LEU A 174 -18.71 -30.08 6.28
N ALA A 175 -18.38 -30.31 5.00
CA ALA A 175 -19.30 -30.11 3.89
C ALA A 175 -20.51 -31.06 3.98
N ALA A 176 -20.32 -32.32 4.37
CA ALA A 176 -21.41 -33.28 4.58
C ALA A 176 -22.35 -32.86 5.72
N LYS A 177 -21.79 -32.41 6.86
CA LYS A 177 -22.57 -31.87 7.99
C LYS A 177 -23.36 -30.63 7.59
N ALA A 178 -22.73 -29.70 6.88
CA ALA A 178 -23.40 -28.51 6.38
C ALA A 178 -24.51 -28.84 5.38
N ALA A 179 -24.29 -29.81 4.49
CA ALA A 179 -25.32 -30.25 3.55
C ALA A 179 -26.52 -30.87 4.26
N ALA A 180 -26.28 -31.71 5.29
CA ALA A 180 -27.35 -32.31 6.08
C ALA A 180 -28.21 -31.28 6.84
N SER A 181 -27.62 -30.16 7.26
CA SER A 181 -28.33 -29.06 7.94
C SER A 181 -28.74 -27.90 7.02
N GLN A 182 -28.61 -28.06 5.69
CA GLN A 182 -28.81 -26.99 4.71
C GLN A 182 -28.00 -25.70 4.99
N GLY A 183 -26.88 -25.82 5.70
CA GLY A 183 -26.02 -24.71 6.10
C GLY A 183 -26.36 -24.08 7.45
N GLN A 184 -27.32 -24.64 8.21
CA GLN A 184 -27.67 -24.08 9.51
C GLN A 184 -26.46 -24.10 10.45
N GLY A 185 -26.13 -22.93 11.02
CA GLY A 185 -24.97 -22.74 11.89
C GLY A 185 -23.65 -22.51 11.16
N LEU A 186 -23.61 -22.59 9.82
CA LEU A 186 -22.42 -22.29 9.02
C LEU A 186 -22.34 -20.79 8.72
N CYS A 187 -21.20 -20.19 9.01
CA CYS A 187 -20.90 -18.79 8.70
C CYS A 187 -19.63 -18.71 7.87
N PHE A 188 -19.69 -18.01 6.74
CA PHE A 188 -18.53 -17.63 5.96
C PHE A 188 -18.13 -16.19 6.32
N LEU A 189 -16.87 -16.01 6.70
CA LEU A 189 -16.26 -14.69 6.86
C LEU A 189 -15.28 -14.50 5.71
N LEU A 190 -15.51 -13.47 4.89
CA LEU A 190 -14.75 -13.21 3.67
C LEU A 190 -14.25 -11.77 3.65
N GLU A 191 -13.13 -11.56 2.98
CA GLU A 191 -12.73 -10.24 2.49
C GLU A 191 -13.64 -9.82 1.33
N ARG A 192 -13.74 -8.52 1.08
CA ARG A 192 -14.42 -8.00 -0.10
C ARG A 192 -13.61 -8.37 -1.35
N SER A 193 -14.29 -8.63 -2.46
CA SER A 193 -13.63 -8.79 -3.77
C SER A 193 -14.62 -8.57 -4.89
N SER A 194 -14.06 -8.08 -5.98
CA SER A 194 -14.69 -7.82 -7.28
C SER A 194 -14.67 -9.02 -8.23
N SER A 195 -14.24 -10.20 -7.77
CA SER A 195 -14.04 -11.37 -8.63
C SER A 195 -15.36 -12.01 -9.08
N PRO A 196 -15.67 -12.03 -10.40
CA PRO A 196 -16.90 -12.65 -10.90
C PRO A 196 -16.92 -14.16 -10.72
N THR A 197 -15.76 -14.83 -10.66
CA THR A 197 -15.69 -16.28 -10.40
C THR A 197 -16.07 -16.59 -8.96
N ARG A 198 -15.64 -15.74 -8.02
CA ARG A 198 -15.97 -15.86 -6.59
C ARG A 198 -17.45 -15.60 -6.35
N GLU A 199 -18.01 -14.55 -6.98
CA GLU A 199 -19.44 -14.25 -6.90
C GLU A 199 -20.30 -15.43 -7.40
N ARG A 200 -19.96 -16.00 -8.57
CA ARG A 200 -20.66 -17.19 -9.08
C ARG A 200 -20.54 -18.40 -8.14
N LEU A 201 -19.38 -18.60 -7.52
CA LEU A 201 -19.18 -19.69 -6.55
C LEU A 201 -20.04 -19.47 -5.29
N GLN A 202 -20.06 -18.25 -4.77
CA GLN A 202 -20.88 -17.88 -3.62
C GLN A 202 -22.36 -18.08 -3.92
N ALA A 203 -22.85 -17.65 -5.08
CA ALA A 203 -24.23 -17.86 -5.50
C ALA A 203 -24.59 -19.37 -5.57
N ARG A 204 -23.71 -20.20 -6.14
CA ARG A 204 -23.89 -21.66 -6.18
C ARG A 204 -23.92 -22.29 -4.79
N LEU A 205 -23.07 -21.82 -3.87
CA LEU A 205 -23.04 -22.31 -2.49
C LEU A 205 -24.27 -21.86 -1.71
N ALA A 206 -24.72 -20.62 -1.88
CA ALA A 206 -25.94 -20.11 -1.25
C ALA A 206 -27.19 -20.88 -1.70
N GLN A 207 -27.25 -21.33 -2.96
CA GLN A 207 -28.32 -22.21 -3.44
C GLN A 207 -28.30 -23.59 -2.77
N LYS A 208 -27.12 -24.16 -2.53
CA LYS A 208 -26.97 -25.47 -1.89
C LYS A 208 -27.14 -25.44 -0.37
N LEU A 209 -26.78 -24.31 0.25
CA LEU A 209 -26.75 -24.11 1.69
C LEU A 209 -27.53 -22.84 2.05
N PRO A 210 -28.87 -22.83 1.89
CA PRO A 210 -29.70 -21.63 2.03
C PRO A 210 -29.71 -21.05 3.45
N GLN A 211 -29.40 -21.86 4.47
CA GLN A 211 -29.33 -21.42 5.87
C GLN A 211 -27.92 -20.95 6.29
N ALA A 212 -26.94 -21.03 5.40
CA ALA A 212 -25.60 -20.50 5.67
C ALA A 212 -25.57 -18.98 5.61
N ARG A 213 -24.81 -18.35 6.50
CA ARG A 213 -24.65 -16.90 6.56
C ARG A 213 -23.33 -16.45 5.96
N TRP A 214 -23.36 -15.33 5.25
CA TRP A 214 -22.19 -14.75 4.60
C TRP A 214 -21.93 -13.38 5.21
N PHE A 215 -20.70 -13.18 5.68
CA PHE A 215 -20.24 -11.93 6.27
C PHE A 215 -19.02 -11.45 5.48
N VAL A 216 -19.05 -10.20 5.09
CA VAL A 216 -17.89 -9.51 4.51
C VAL A 216 -17.32 -8.61 5.58
N TYR A 217 -16.02 -8.73 5.83
CA TYR A 217 -15.32 -7.90 6.78
C TYR A 217 -14.09 -7.27 6.13
N GLU A 218 -13.97 -5.96 6.29
CA GLU A 218 -12.80 -5.19 5.92
C GLU A 218 -12.37 -4.37 7.14
N PRO A 219 -11.09 -4.37 7.52
CA PRO A 219 -10.60 -3.52 8.61
C PRO A 219 -10.67 -2.03 8.26
N VAL A 220 -10.58 -1.71 6.96
CA VAL A 220 -10.77 -0.36 6.42
C VAL A 220 -11.81 -0.46 5.32
N ASP A 221 -13.01 0.04 5.60
CA ASP A 221 -14.16 -0.08 4.69
C ASP A 221 -14.35 1.19 3.85
N PHE A 222 -14.31 1.00 2.53
CA PHE A 222 -14.53 2.05 1.54
C PHE A 222 -15.96 2.01 0.97
N ASP A 223 -16.81 1.12 1.50
CA ASP A 223 -18.19 0.94 1.05
C ASP A 223 -19.02 2.21 1.07
N ILE A 224 -18.66 3.14 1.97
CA ILE A 224 -19.34 4.43 2.14
C ILE A 224 -19.43 5.21 0.82
N HIS A 225 -18.42 5.10 -0.05
CA HIS A 225 -18.43 5.73 -1.38
C HIS A 225 -19.58 5.20 -2.24
N ARG A 226 -19.78 3.87 -2.27
CA ARG A 226 -20.89 3.22 -2.99
C ARG A 226 -22.23 3.45 -2.30
N GLN A 227 -22.28 3.39 -0.97
CA GLN A 227 -23.51 3.61 -0.19
C GLN A 227 -24.04 5.03 -0.41
N ALA A 228 -23.17 6.03 -0.35
CA ALA A 228 -23.53 7.43 -0.58
C ALA A 228 -24.02 7.66 -2.01
N ALA A 229 -23.31 7.13 -3.01
CA ALA A 229 -23.73 7.25 -4.40
C ALA A 229 -25.07 6.52 -4.65
N THR A 230 -25.25 5.34 -4.08
CA THR A 230 -26.52 4.59 -4.19
C THR A 230 -27.69 5.36 -3.60
N LEU A 231 -27.49 5.98 -2.43
CA LEU A 231 -28.50 6.81 -1.80
C LEU A 231 -28.79 8.09 -2.59
N ALA A 232 -27.76 8.75 -3.11
CA ALA A 232 -27.89 10.00 -3.87
C ALA A 232 -28.59 9.82 -5.22
N PHE A 233 -28.34 8.71 -5.92
CA PHE A 233 -28.86 8.45 -7.27
C PHE A 233 -30.03 7.46 -7.31
N GLY A 234 -30.37 6.83 -6.18
CA GLY A 234 -31.49 5.86 -6.08
C GLY A 234 -31.26 4.54 -6.81
N GLN A 235 -30.02 4.26 -7.24
CA GLN A 235 -29.64 3.05 -7.97
C GLN A 235 -28.25 2.58 -7.51
N PRO A 236 -27.94 1.27 -7.53
CA PRO A 236 -26.66 0.75 -7.06
C PRO A 236 -25.51 1.16 -7.99
N VAL A 237 -24.88 2.29 -7.69
CA VAL A 237 -23.78 2.88 -8.47
C VAL A 237 -22.58 3.18 -7.58
N ALA A 238 -21.39 3.18 -8.18
CA ALA A 238 -20.14 3.59 -7.54
C ALA A 238 -19.55 4.79 -8.30
N PRO A 239 -18.97 5.78 -7.60
CA PRO A 239 -18.37 6.95 -8.25
C PRO A 239 -17.09 6.58 -9.01
N ALA A 240 -16.90 7.15 -10.20
CA ALA A 240 -15.71 6.92 -11.03
C ALA A 240 -15.01 8.26 -11.35
N ASN A 241 -14.13 8.70 -10.44
CA ASN A 241 -13.47 9.99 -10.54
C ASN A 241 -12.49 10.07 -11.72
N LYS A 242 -12.72 11.01 -12.64
CA LYS A 242 -11.85 11.31 -13.79
C LYS A 242 -11.03 12.56 -13.51
N LEU A 243 -9.99 12.42 -12.68
CA LEU A 243 -9.11 13.54 -12.27
C LEU A 243 -8.40 14.21 -13.44
N ASP A 244 -8.25 13.55 -14.59
CA ASP A 244 -7.68 14.13 -15.81
C ASP A 244 -8.68 14.96 -16.62
N ALA A 245 -9.98 14.87 -16.32
CA ALA A 245 -11.01 15.75 -16.86
C ALA A 245 -11.30 16.96 -15.95
N ALA A 246 -10.75 16.98 -14.73
CA ALA A 246 -10.94 18.04 -13.74
C ALA A 246 -9.86 19.12 -13.83
N LYS A 247 -10.30 20.39 -13.81
CA LYS A 247 -9.45 21.59 -13.75
C LYS A 247 -9.32 22.14 -12.34
N VAL A 248 -10.34 21.99 -11.52
CA VAL A 248 -10.31 22.31 -10.09
C VAL A 248 -10.84 21.11 -9.33
N ILE A 249 -10.06 20.65 -8.35
CA ILE A 249 -10.36 19.48 -7.53
C ILE A 249 -10.46 19.96 -6.09
N LEU A 250 -11.57 19.63 -5.43
CA LEU A 250 -11.77 19.81 -4.00
C LEU A 250 -11.82 18.44 -3.32
N SER A 251 -10.84 18.17 -2.46
CA SER A 251 -10.79 16.99 -1.62
C SER A 251 -11.23 17.33 -0.19
N LEU A 252 -12.27 16.65 0.29
CA LEU A 252 -12.78 16.70 1.65
C LEU A 252 -12.29 15.45 2.41
N ASP A 253 -11.11 15.56 3.02
CA ASP A 253 -10.38 14.50 3.73
C ASP A 253 -10.19 13.22 2.90
N HIS A 254 -10.17 13.37 1.57
CA HIS A 254 -10.03 12.28 0.60
C HIS A 254 -8.57 12.18 0.13
N ASP A 255 -7.83 11.20 0.63
CA ASP A 255 -6.42 10.99 0.30
C ASP A 255 -6.24 10.09 -0.94
N PHE A 256 -6.65 10.59 -2.12
CA PHE A 256 -6.63 9.82 -3.38
C PHE A 256 -5.22 9.49 -3.88
N ILE A 257 -4.19 10.17 -3.38
CA ILE A 257 -2.78 9.88 -3.71
C ILE A 257 -2.23 8.75 -2.85
N GLY A 258 -2.76 8.57 -1.63
CA GLY A 258 -2.22 7.66 -0.64
C GLY A 258 -3.17 6.53 -0.26
N ALA A 259 -4.07 6.82 0.68
CA ALA A 259 -4.81 5.81 1.42
C ALA A 259 -6.13 5.33 0.78
N GLU A 260 -6.65 6.02 -0.23
CA GLU A 260 -7.93 5.66 -0.86
C GLU A 260 -7.81 4.51 -1.87
N GLU A 261 -8.96 3.98 -2.30
CA GLU A 261 -9.02 2.99 -3.37
C GLU A 261 -8.51 3.57 -4.70
N ASP A 262 -7.93 2.69 -5.52
CA ASP A 262 -7.40 3.01 -6.85
C ASP A 262 -6.43 4.21 -6.88
N SER A 263 -5.66 4.39 -5.80
CA SER A 263 -4.68 5.49 -5.69
C SER A 263 -3.68 5.48 -6.85
N TRP A 264 -3.24 4.30 -7.30
CA TRP A 264 -2.37 4.14 -8.46
C TRP A 264 -2.95 4.76 -9.76
N LEU A 265 -4.27 4.66 -9.96
CA LEU A 265 -4.98 5.25 -11.10
C LEU A 265 -5.17 6.75 -10.89
N ASN A 266 -5.58 7.13 -9.69
CA ASN A 266 -5.89 8.52 -9.33
C ASN A 266 -4.65 9.42 -9.40
N VAL A 267 -3.51 8.96 -8.86
CA VAL A 267 -2.21 9.67 -8.93
C VAL A 267 -1.85 9.97 -10.38
N ARG A 268 -2.01 9.00 -11.26
CA ARG A 268 -1.68 9.18 -12.67
C ARG A 268 -2.59 10.21 -13.35
N ARG A 269 -3.91 10.07 -13.17
CA ARG A 269 -4.89 11.01 -13.75
C ARG A 269 -4.66 12.43 -13.23
N PHE A 270 -4.37 12.57 -11.94
CA PHE A 270 -4.02 13.85 -11.33
C PHE A 270 -2.72 14.44 -11.90
N ALA A 271 -1.66 13.64 -12.00
CA ALA A 271 -0.36 14.09 -12.53
C ALA A 271 -0.43 14.53 -14.00
N LYS A 272 -1.30 13.90 -14.81
CA LYS A 272 -1.54 14.30 -16.20
C LYS A 272 -2.04 15.75 -16.30
N GLY A 273 -2.90 16.17 -15.37
CA GLY A 273 -3.41 17.54 -15.28
C GLY A 273 -2.40 18.57 -14.75
N ARG A 274 -1.22 18.13 -14.29
CA ARG A 274 -0.16 18.99 -13.71
C ARG A 274 1.09 19.08 -14.57
N LYS A 275 1.11 18.39 -15.71
CA LYS A 275 2.30 18.31 -16.56
C LYS A 275 2.40 19.54 -17.46
N ILE A 276 3.35 20.41 -17.16
CA ILE A 276 3.67 21.60 -17.96
C ILE A 276 4.76 21.23 -18.98
N HIS A 277 4.50 21.44 -20.25
CA HIS A 277 5.45 21.30 -21.35
C HIS A 277 5.83 22.66 -21.96
N ARG A 278 4.90 23.62 -21.93
CA ARG A 278 5.06 24.98 -22.45
C ARG A 278 4.65 26.01 -21.41
N PRO A 279 5.15 27.26 -21.49
CA PRO A 279 4.78 28.32 -20.55
C PRO A 279 3.27 28.62 -20.47
N GLU A 280 2.52 28.32 -21.53
CA GLU A 280 1.07 28.57 -21.61
C GLU A 280 0.22 27.42 -21.06
N ASP A 281 0.83 26.29 -20.69
CA ASP A 281 0.09 25.14 -20.18
C ASP A 281 -0.48 25.43 -18.78
N GLU A 282 -1.76 25.12 -18.58
CA GLU A 282 -2.43 25.29 -17.29
C GLU A 282 -2.39 24.01 -16.46
N MET A 283 -2.13 24.15 -15.17
CA MET A 283 -2.25 23.07 -14.19
C MET A 283 -3.65 22.99 -13.60
N ASN A 284 -4.10 21.77 -13.27
CA ASN A 284 -5.25 21.63 -12.39
C ASN A 284 -4.92 22.18 -10.99
N ARG A 285 -5.92 22.77 -10.34
CA ARG A 285 -5.80 23.32 -8.98
C ARG A 285 -6.41 22.36 -7.98
N LEU A 286 -5.69 22.11 -6.89
CA LEU A 286 -6.09 21.20 -5.84
C LEU A 286 -6.32 21.94 -4.51
N TYR A 287 -7.59 21.95 -4.08
CA TYR A 287 -8.03 22.37 -2.76
C TYR A 287 -8.20 21.13 -1.87
N VAL A 288 -7.61 21.16 -0.68
CA VAL A 288 -7.70 20.05 0.28
C VAL A 288 -8.15 20.59 1.63
N VAL A 289 -9.21 19.99 2.17
CA VAL A 289 -9.68 20.18 3.54
C VAL A 289 -9.39 18.89 4.29
N GLU A 290 -8.42 18.87 5.20
CA GLU A 290 -8.03 17.63 5.89
C GLU A 290 -7.55 17.88 7.32
N ALA A 291 -7.57 16.83 8.14
CA ALA A 291 -7.08 16.88 9.51
C ALA A 291 -5.60 16.52 9.62
N LEU A 292 -5.24 15.36 9.08
CA LEU A 292 -3.87 14.86 9.05
C LEU A 292 -3.18 15.38 7.80
N TYR A 293 -1.86 15.57 7.86
CA TYR A 293 -1.08 15.93 6.68
C TYR A 293 -0.89 14.70 5.80
N SER A 294 -1.65 14.63 4.70
CA SER A 294 -1.64 13.48 3.78
C SER A 294 -0.73 13.71 2.56
N LEU A 295 -0.52 12.66 1.75
CA LEU A 295 0.18 12.82 0.46
C LEU A 295 -0.60 13.72 -0.49
N THR A 296 -1.93 13.64 -0.46
CA THR A 296 -2.81 14.53 -1.23
C THR A 296 -2.66 15.98 -0.76
N GLY A 297 -2.64 16.20 0.56
CA GLY A 297 -2.43 17.53 1.15
C GLY A 297 -1.06 18.12 0.86
N ALA A 298 -0.02 17.29 0.81
CA ALA A 298 1.35 17.72 0.45
C ALA A 298 1.47 18.18 -1.01
N ASN A 299 0.61 17.67 -1.90
CA ASN A 299 0.54 18.05 -3.32
C ASN A 299 -0.54 19.11 -3.60
N ALA A 300 -1.20 19.63 -2.58
CA ALA A 300 -2.27 20.61 -2.73
C ALA A 300 -1.71 22.01 -2.98
N ASP A 301 -2.39 22.77 -3.84
CA ASP A 301 -2.11 24.19 -4.04
C ASP A 301 -2.70 25.02 -2.88
N HIS A 302 -3.86 24.59 -2.37
CA HIS A 302 -4.54 25.22 -1.25
C HIS A 302 -4.96 24.17 -0.22
N ARG A 303 -4.22 24.12 0.90
CA ARG A 303 -4.51 23.21 2.00
C ARG A 303 -5.12 23.94 3.20
N LEU A 304 -6.29 23.49 3.62
CA LEU A 304 -6.95 23.92 4.84
C LEU A 304 -6.89 22.80 5.89
N ARG A 305 -6.18 23.07 7.00
CA ARG A 305 -6.10 22.17 8.13
C ARG A 305 -7.31 22.38 9.05
N VAL A 306 -8.15 21.36 9.20
CA VAL A 306 -9.32 21.39 10.10
C VAL A 306 -9.41 20.10 10.90
N ALA A 307 -10.01 20.12 12.10
CA ALA A 307 -10.29 18.88 12.81
C ALA A 307 -11.24 18.01 11.97
N SER A 308 -11.10 16.68 12.01
CA SER A 308 -11.93 15.78 11.18
C SER A 308 -13.43 15.97 11.42
N GLY A 309 -13.84 16.22 12.67
CA GLY A 309 -15.23 16.54 13.02
C GLY A 309 -15.76 17.87 12.46
N LEU A 310 -14.89 18.77 11.97
CA LEU A 310 -15.27 20.04 11.35
C LEU A 310 -15.30 19.97 9.82
N VAL A 311 -14.81 18.89 9.21
CA VAL A 311 -14.88 18.71 7.75
C VAL A 311 -16.33 18.73 7.27
N GLN A 312 -17.27 18.15 8.04
CA GLN A 312 -18.69 18.19 7.72
C GLN A 312 -19.26 19.62 7.72
N ALA A 313 -18.86 20.47 8.66
CA ALA A 313 -19.28 21.86 8.71
C ALA A 313 -18.72 22.66 7.52
N VAL A 314 -17.44 22.43 7.17
CA VAL A 314 -16.79 23.05 6.02
C VAL A 314 -17.45 22.62 4.71
N ALA A 315 -17.76 21.33 4.56
CA ALA A 315 -18.47 20.78 3.41
C ALA A 315 -19.88 21.38 3.28
N ALA A 316 -20.59 21.57 4.39
CA ALA A 316 -21.91 22.21 4.40
C ALA A 316 -21.83 23.68 3.95
N ARG A 317 -20.87 24.45 4.47
CA ARG A 317 -20.67 25.85 4.05
C ARG A 317 -20.25 25.96 2.59
N LEU A 318 -19.36 25.09 2.10
CA LEU A 318 -18.97 25.01 0.69
C LEU A 318 -20.18 24.72 -0.21
N ALA A 319 -20.99 23.72 0.16
CA ALA A 319 -22.19 23.37 -0.59
C ALA A 319 -23.18 24.54 -0.66
N MET A 320 -23.42 25.25 0.45
CA MET A 320 -24.28 26.44 0.46
C MET A 320 -23.80 27.51 -0.53
N GLU A 321 -22.49 27.78 -0.59
CA GLU A 321 -21.95 28.78 -1.50
C GLU A 321 -22.02 28.32 -2.96
N VAL A 322 -21.71 27.04 -3.25
CA VAL A 322 -21.86 26.46 -4.60
C VAL A 322 -23.31 26.52 -5.06
N PHE A 323 -24.28 26.17 -4.21
CA PHE A 323 -25.71 26.20 -4.54
C PHE A 323 -26.21 27.62 -4.80
N LYS A 324 -25.77 28.58 -3.98
CA LYS A 324 -26.05 30.00 -4.19
C LYS A 324 -25.50 30.52 -5.51
N LEU A 325 -24.25 30.20 -5.85
CA LEU A 325 -23.60 30.66 -7.08
C LEU A 325 -24.14 29.99 -8.35
N THR A 326 -24.56 28.73 -8.26
CA THR A 326 -25.12 27.97 -9.40
C THR A 326 -26.63 28.14 -9.57
N GLY A 327 -27.33 28.62 -8.54
CA GLY A 327 -28.79 28.69 -8.50
C GLY A 327 -29.48 27.33 -8.43
N LYS A 328 -28.76 26.26 -8.09
CA LYS A 328 -29.28 24.88 -7.98
C LYS A 328 -29.33 24.44 -6.52
N HIS A 329 -30.26 23.56 -6.19
CA HIS A 329 -30.42 23.00 -4.83
C HIS A 329 -30.60 24.06 -3.74
N ALA A 330 -31.22 25.19 -4.07
CA ALA A 330 -31.44 26.31 -3.14
C ALA A 330 -32.27 25.90 -1.92
N GLU A 331 -33.16 24.91 -2.08
CA GLU A 331 -33.95 24.31 -1.02
C GLU A 331 -33.11 23.67 0.10
N LEU A 332 -31.90 23.19 -0.23
CA LEU A 332 -31.00 22.57 0.74
C LEU A 332 -30.21 23.59 1.55
N ALA A 333 -30.05 24.82 1.08
CA ALA A 333 -29.20 25.82 1.72
C ALA A 333 -29.64 26.14 3.16
N ASN A 334 -30.95 26.24 3.40
CA ASN A 334 -31.49 26.50 4.73
C ASN A 334 -31.26 25.34 5.70
N ALA A 335 -31.37 24.09 5.22
CA ALA A 335 -31.13 22.90 6.04
C ALA A 335 -29.66 22.77 6.47
N LEU A 336 -28.74 23.37 5.72
CA LEU A 336 -27.29 23.32 5.99
C LEU A 336 -26.79 24.44 6.90
N ALA A 337 -27.58 25.49 7.14
CA ALA A 337 -27.13 26.68 7.86
C ALA A 337 -26.58 26.36 9.26
N ALA A 338 -27.32 25.59 10.06
CA ALA A 338 -26.88 25.19 11.41
C ALA A 338 -25.64 24.29 11.39
N LEU A 339 -25.51 23.44 10.36
CA LEU A 339 -24.35 22.56 10.19
C LEU A 339 -23.09 23.33 9.75
N ALA A 340 -23.28 24.42 9.00
CA ALA A 340 -22.21 25.26 8.46
C ALA A 340 -21.64 26.27 9.47
N GLU A 341 -22.36 26.58 10.55
CA GLU A 341 -21.97 27.56 11.58
C GLU A 341 -20.52 27.38 12.10
N PRO A 342 -20.05 26.16 12.43
CA PRO A 342 -18.68 25.95 12.90
C PRO A 342 -17.59 26.28 11.86
N ALA A 343 -17.94 26.41 10.58
CA ALA A 343 -16.99 26.69 9.50
C ALA A 343 -16.66 28.19 9.31
N LYS A 344 -17.34 29.08 10.06
CA LYS A 344 -17.14 30.55 10.02
C LYS A 344 -15.68 31.01 10.04
N PRO A 345 -14.75 30.40 10.81
CA PRO A 345 -13.35 30.83 10.81
C PRO A 345 -12.66 30.75 9.44
N TRP A 346 -13.18 29.92 8.52
CA TRP A 346 -12.59 29.68 7.21
C TRP A 346 -13.42 30.25 6.05
N GLU A 347 -14.36 31.14 6.35
CA GLU A 347 -15.31 31.72 5.40
C GLU A 347 -14.63 32.21 4.12
N LYS A 348 -13.54 32.99 4.26
CA LYS A 348 -12.79 33.52 3.11
C LYS A 348 -12.24 32.41 2.21
N TRP A 349 -11.65 31.37 2.79
CA TRP A 349 -11.10 30.25 2.02
C TRP A 349 -12.21 29.48 1.30
N ILE A 350 -13.34 29.26 1.99
CA ILE A 350 -14.50 28.55 1.49
C ILE A 350 -15.13 29.27 0.30
N VAL A 351 -15.34 30.58 0.41
CA VAL A 351 -15.93 31.39 -0.66
C VAL A 351 -15.06 31.39 -1.92
N GLU A 352 -13.74 31.54 -1.78
CA GLU A 352 -12.81 31.50 -2.91
C GLU A 352 -12.78 30.11 -3.57
N ALA A 353 -12.71 29.04 -2.79
CA ALA A 353 -12.72 27.67 -3.31
C ALA A 353 -14.04 27.35 -4.05
N ALA A 354 -15.18 27.77 -3.50
CA ALA A 354 -16.49 27.59 -4.14
C ALA A 354 -16.60 28.40 -5.44
N ALA A 355 -16.16 29.66 -5.44
CA ALA A 355 -16.16 30.49 -6.64
C ALA A 355 -15.29 29.88 -7.75
N ASP A 356 -14.12 29.33 -7.40
CA ASP A 356 -13.22 28.71 -8.36
C ASP A 356 -13.77 27.40 -8.94
N LEU A 357 -14.42 26.57 -8.11
CA LEU A 357 -15.15 25.38 -8.56
C LEU A 357 -16.26 25.75 -9.55
N VAL A 358 -17.10 26.73 -9.20
CA VAL A 358 -18.24 27.14 -10.03
C VAL A 358 -17.76 27.75 -11.35
N LYS A 359 -16.67 28.53 -11.34
CA LYS A 359 -16.06 29.08 -12.55
C LYS A 359 -15.68 28.00 -13.57
N GLN A 360 -15.27 26.81 -13.12
CA GLN A 360 -14.92 25.70 -14.00
C GLN A 360 -16.13 24.84 -14.42
N GLY A 361 -17.28 24.98 -13.76
CA GLY A 361 -18.49 24.21 -14.04
C GLY A 361 -18.21 22.71 -14.07
N ALA A 362 -18.46 22.07 -15.21
CA ALA A 362 -18.27 20.62 -15.39
C ALA A 362 -16.80 20.14 -15.26
N GLY A 363 -15.83 21.06 -15.21
CA GLY A 363 -14.43 20.79 -14.89
C GLY A 363 -14.10 20.85 -13.39
N GLY A 364 -15.06 21.20 -12.53
CA GLY A 364 -14.92 21.12 -11.07
C GLY A 364 -15.25 19.71 -10.56
N LEU A 365 -14.45 19.19 -9.64
CA LEU A 365 -14.65 17.87 -9.03
C LEU A 365 -14.54 17.96 -7.51
N VAL A 366 -15.55 17.47 -6.80
CA VAL A 366 -15.56 17.35 -5.34
C VAL A 366 -15.52 15.88 -4.93
N MET A 367 -14.60 15.53 -4.04
CA MET A 367 -14.43 14.17 -3.51
C MET A 367 -14.46 14.19 -1.98
N ALA A 368 -14.99 13.13 -1.38
CA ALA A 368 -15.08 12.95 0.07
C ALA A 368 -14.40 11.64 0.48
N GLY A 369 -13.56 11.66 1.51
CA GLY A 369 -12.74 10.51 1.89
C GLY A 369 -13.48 9.48 2.73
N TYR A 370 -13.02 8.23 2.74
CA TYR A 370 -13.72 7.11 3.41
C TYR A 370 -13.92 7.29 4.93
N ARG A 371 -13.15 8.21 5.55
CA ARG A 371 -13.23 8.52 6.99
C ARG A 371 -14.36 9.48 7.34
N GLN A 372 -14.97 10.10 6.33
CA GLN A 372 -15.99 11.13 6.53
C GLN A 372 -17.39 10.50 6.67
N PRO A 373 -18.30 11.12 7.42
CA PRO A 373 -19.65 10.58 7.56
C PRO A 373 -20.43 10.69 6.25
N LEU A 374 -21.46 9.85 6.10
CA LEU A 374 -22.30 9.75 4.91
C LEU A 374 -22.77 11.12 4.39
N ALA A 375 -23.09 12.06 5.29
CA ALA A 375 -23.50 13.41 4.94
C ALA A 375 -22.47 14.16 4.06
N VAL A 376 -21.17 13.99 4.28
CA VAL A 376 -20.12 14.67 3.50
C VAL A 376 -20.09 14.12 2.07
N HIS A 377 -20.25 12.82 1.90
CA HIS A 377 -20.31 12.20 0.57
C HIS A 377 -21.56 12.65 -0.20
N LEU A 378 -22.72 12.72 0.46
CA LEU A 378 -23.95 13.24 -0.16
C LEU A 378 -23.80 14.71 -0.59
N LEU A 379 -23.15 15.53 0.23
CA LEU A 379 -22.83 16.92 -0.13
C LEU A 379 -21.87 17.00 -1.31
N ALA A 380 -20.85 16.14 -1.38
CA ALA A 380 -19.95 16.05 -2.53
C ALA A 380 -20.71 15.68 -3.82
N HIS A 381 -21.61 14.69 -3.78
CA HIS A 381 -22.45 14.35 -4.93
C HIS A 381 -23.40 15.49 -5.34
N ALA A 382 -24.02 16.17 -4.38
CA ALA A 382 -24.90 17.31 -4.65
C ALA A 382 -24.13 18.49 -5.27
N MET A 383 -22.92 18.79 -4.78
CA MET A 383 -22.04 19.80 -5.39
C MET A 383 -21.63 19.41 -6.81
N ASN A 384 -21.21 18.15 -7.04
CA ASN A 384 -20.87 17.68 -8.38
C ASN A 384 -22.05 17.76 -9.35
N SER A 385 -23.27 17.47 -8.89
CA SER A 385 -24.51 17.68 -9.66
C SER A 385 -24.74 19.16 -9.98
N ALA A 386 -24.59 20.05 -8.98
CA ALA A 386 -24.74 21.48 -9.16
C ALA A 386 -23.75 22.05 -10.20
N LEU A 387 -22.49 21.62 -10.13
CA LEU A 387 -21.41 21.99 -11.05
C LEU A 387 -21.61 21.42 -12.47
N GLY A 388 -22.45 20.39 -12.64
CA GLY A 388 -22.59 19.67 -13.91
C GLY A 388 -21.41 18.74 -14.20
N ALA A 389 -20.70 18.30 -13.16
CA ALA A 389 -19.55 17.42 -13.24
C ALA A 389 -19.92 15.94 -13.49
N VAL A 390 -21.16 15.55 -13.15
CA VAL A 390 -21.67 14.19 -13.34
C VAL A 390 -21.68 13.81 -14.82
N GLY A 391 -21.08 12.68 -15.17
CA GLY A 391 -20.91 12.20 -16.54
C GLY A 391 -19.67 12.76 -17.26
N ARG A 392 -18.98 13.76 -16.67
CA ARG A 392 -17.72 14.32 -17.21
C ARG A 392 -16.53 14.04 -16.31
N ALA A 393 -16.57 14.52 -15.07
CA ALA A 393 -15.49 14.39 -14.09
C ALA A 393 -15.77 13.34 -13.00
N VAL A 394 -17.04 12.95 -12.79
CA VAL A 394 -17.47 11.88 -11.86
C VAL A 394 -18.61 11.05 -12.42
#